data_AF-A0A3C1SZG1-F1
#
_entry.id   AF-A0A3C1SZG1-F1
#
_cell.length_a   1.000
_cell.length_b   1.000
_cell.length_c   1.000
_cell.angle_alpha   90.00
_cell.angle_beta   90.00
_cell.angle_gamma   90.00
#
_symmetry.space_group_name_H-M   'P 1'
#
loop_
_entity.id
_entity.type
_entity.pdbx_description
1 polymer ?
#
loop_
_entity_poly.entity_id
_entity_poly.type
_entity_poly.pdbx_seq_one_letter_code
_entity_poly.pdbx_strand_id
1 'polypeptide(L)'
;MNEFKLIERYFNWACYHSVSLGVGDDCAIIDATPNTQIVTSVDTLIEGVHFPKNTSAADIAYKALAVNLSDLAAMGATPKYFTLALTLPELNEAWLSEFSDALKQ
;
A
#
# COMPACT_ATOMS: atom_id res chain seq x y z
N MET A 1 14.21 13.95 -8.18
CA MET A 1 13.68 13.64 -6.84
C MET A 1 14.37 12.38 -6.34
N ASN A 2 14.77 12.28 -5.07
CA ASN A 2 15.29 11.04 -4.49
C ASN A 2 14.16 10.28 -3.78
N GLU A 3 14.44 9.04 -3.34
CA GLU A 3 13.47 8.14 -2.71
C GLU A 3 12.73 8.77 -1.52
N PHE A 4 13.46 9.37 -0.58
CA PHE A 4 12.84 9.99 0.60
C PHE A 4 11.82 11.07 0.25
N LYS A 5 12.14 11.96 -0.71
CA LYS A 5 11.20 13.00 -1.17
C LYS A 5 9.99 12.43 -1.91
N LEU A 6 10.15 11.28 -2.57
CA LEU A 6 9.06 10.58 -3.24
C LEU A 6 8.08 10.01 -2.21
N ILE A 7 8.60 9.30 -1.20
CA ILE A 7 7.79 8.75 -0.11
C ILE A 7 7.05 9.88 0.61
N GLU A 8 7.76 10.95 0.97
CA GLU A 8 7.17 12.11 1.63
C GLU A 8 6.04 12.75 0.80
N ARG A 9 6.22 12.86 -0.51
CA ARG A 9 5.25 13.50 -1.40
C ARG A 9 4.02 12.64 -1.70
N TYR A 10 4.21 11.34 -1.95
CA TYR A 10 3.16 10.48 -2.50
C TYR A 10 2.59 9.48 -1.51
N PHE A 11 3.32 9.08 -0.47
CA PHE A 11 2.93 7.97 0.41
C PHE A 11 2.92 8.32 1.90
N ASN A 12 3.37 9.51 2.29
CA ASN A 12 3.30 9.98 3.67
C ASN A 12 1.98 10.73 3.92
N TRP A 13 0.90 9.98 4.09
CA TRP A 13 -0.41 10.54 4.41
C TRP A 13 -0.64 10.61 5.92
N ALA A 14 -1.50 11.55 6.34
CA ALA A 14 -1.90 11.64 7.75
C ALA A 14 -2.53 10.32 8.22
N CYS A 15 -1.90 9.66 9.20
CA CYS A 15 -2.42 8.44 9.81
C CYS A 15 -3.51 8.78 10.85
N TYR A 16 -4.58 8.00 10.84
CA TYR A 16 -5.58 8.02 11.91
C TYR A 16 -5.10 7.14 13.07
N HIS A 17 -4.98 7.75 14.25
CA HIS A 17 -4.97 7.28 15.66
C HIS A 17 -4.66 5.82 16.08
N SER A 18 -4.20 4.89 15.23
CA SER A 18 -4.04 3.48 15.60
C SER A 18 -2.70 2.85 15.21
N VAL A 19 -1.81 3.60 14.55
CA VAL A 19 -0.41 3.19 14.34
C VAL A 19 0.47 3.99 15.28
N SER A 20 1.30 3.30 16.07
CA SER A 20 2.19 3.94 17.06
C SER A 20 3.42 4.58 16.41
N LEU A 21 3.87 4.02 15.28
CA LEU A 21 4.86 4.63 14.39
C LEU A 21 4.55 4.27 12.93
N GLY A 22 4.27 5.28 12.10
CA GLY A 22 3.94 5.13 10.68
C GLY A 22 5.13 5.36 9.74
N VAL A 23 4.86 5.91 8.55
CA VAL A 23 5.89 6.26 7.56
C VAL A 23 6.85 7.33 8.13
N GLY A 24 8.16 7.16 7.91
CA GLY A 24 9.18 8.15 8.26
C GLY A 24 10.34 7.62 9.10
N ASP A 25 10.32 6.34 9.47
CA ASP A 25 11.38 5.65 10.22
C ASP A 25 11.71 4.29 9.55
N ASP A 26 12.65 3.52 10.11
CA ASP A 26 13.12 2.24 9.57
C ASP A 26 12.05 1.12 9.61
N CYS A 27 11.05 1.26 10.48
CA CYS A 27 9.94 0.32 10.58
C CYS A 27 8.67 0.96 11.14
N ALA A 28 7.53 0.30 10.90
CA ALA A 28 6.27 0.64 11.54
C ALA A 28 6.10 -0.09 12.87
N ILE A 29 5.49 0.57 13.86
CA ILE A 29 5.09 -0.03 15.14
C ILE A 29 3.58 -0.09 15.20
N ILE A 30 3.04 -1.31 15.32
CA ILE A 30 1.61 -1.60 15.35
C ILE A 30 1.28 -2.34 16.65
N ASP A 31 0.46 -1.72 17.49
CA ASP A 31 -0.02 -2.35 18.71
C ASP A 31 -1.16 -3.33 18.42
N ALA A 32 -1.04 -4.56 18.94
CA ALA A 32 -2.13 -5.50 18.92
C ALA A 32 -3.21 -5.08 19.93
N THR A 33 -4.47 -5.08 19.51
CA THR A 33 -5.58 -4.88 20.44
C THR A 33 -5.66 -6.09 21.38
N PRO A 34 -5.86 -5.90 22.70
CA PRO A 34 -5.98 -7.02 23.64
C PRO A 34 -7.03 -8.05 23.17
N ASN A 35 -6.72 -9.34 23.32
CA ASN A 35 -7.56 -10.46 22.88
C ASN A 35 -7.83 -10.52 21.37
N THR A 36 -7.02 -9.88 20.55
CA THR A 36 -7.06 -10.00 19.09
C THR A 36 -5.72 -10.53 18.56
N GLN A 37 -5.72 -11.05 17.34
CA GLN A 37 -4.52 -11.43 16.62
C GLN A 37 -4.31 -10.48 15.45
N ILE A 38 -3.06 -10.09 15.21
CA ILE A 38 -2.68 -9.47 13.94
C ILE A 38 -2.54 -10.59 12.92
N VAL A 39 -3.22 -10.43 11.80
CA VAL A 39 -3.08 -11.30 10.62
C VAL A 39 -2.65 -10.44 9.44
N THR A 40 -1.84 -11.01 8.56
CA THR A 40 -1.28 -10.30 7.41
C THR A 40 -1.38 -11.18 6.18
N SER A 41 -1.65 -10.56 5.03
CA SER A 41 -1.46 -11.15 3.70
C SER A 41 -0.53 -10.25 2.90
N VAL A 42 0.19 -10.84 1.94
CA VAL A 42 1.08 -10.12 1.03
C VAL A 42 1.01 -10.77 -0.35
N ASP A 43 0.50 -10.01 -1.31
CA ASP A 43 0.50 -10.36 -2.72
C ASP A 43 1.40 -9.45 -3.55
N THR A 44 2.07 -10.03 -4.55
CA THR A 44 2.90 -9.31 -5.51
C THR A 44 2.23 -9.27 -6.88
N LEU A 45 2.03 -8.06 -7.44
CA LEU A 45 1.51 -7.87 -8.79
C LEU A 45 2.64 -7.44 -9.74
N ILE A 46 2.71 -8.11 -10.88
CA ILE A 46 3.78 -7.94 -11.89
C ILE A 46 3.13 -7.59 -13.23
N GLU A 47 3.64 -6.54 -13.88
CA GLU A 47 3.24 -6.14 -15.23
C GLU A 47 3.42 -7.31 -16.22
N GLY A 48 2.43 -7.52 -17.08
CA GLY A 48 2.41 -8.60 -18.07
C GLY A 48 2.03 -9.97 -17.52
N VAL A 49 1.99 -10.14 -16.19
CA VAL A 49 1.52 -11.38 -15.51
C VAL A 49 0.16 -11.14 -14.86
N HIS A 50 0.07 -10.14 -13.99
CA HIS A 50 -1.12 -9.87 -13.19
C HIS A 50 -1.99 -8.75 -13.77
N PHE A 51 -1.41 -7.87 -14.59
CA PHE A 51 -2.11 -6.79 -15.29
C PHE A 51 -1.41 -6.47 -16.62
N PRO A 52 -2.13 -6.05 -17.67
CA PRO A 52 -1.54 -5.60 -18.94
C PRO A 52 -0.66 -4.35 -18.79
N LYS A 53 0.33 -4.19 -19.68
CA LYS A 53 1.24 -3.03 -19.68
C LYS A 53 0.57 -1.64 -19.74
N ASN A 54 -0.60 -1.56 -20.37
CA ASN A 54 -1.33 -0.29 -20.54
C ASN A 54 -2.42 -0.09 -19.46
N THR A 55 -2.38 -0.83 -18.36
CA THR A 55 -3.30 -0.64 -17.23
C THR A 55 -3.00 0.71 -16.58
N SER A 56 -4.04 1.48 -16.23
CA SER A 56 -3.86 2.77 -15.57
C SER A 56 -3.20 2.62 -14.19
N ALA A 57 -2.51 3.65 -13.72
CA ALA A 57 -1.89 3.59 -12.40
C ALA A 57 -2.95 3.44 -11.29
N ALA A 58 -4.11 4.08 -11.49
CA ALA A 58 -5.25 3.98 -10.58
C ALA A 58 -5.81 2.55 -10.46
N ASP A 59 -5.99 1.87 -11.59
CA ASP A 59 -6.48 0.48 -11.59
C ASP A 59 -5.45 -0.48 -10.97
N ILE A 60 -4.15 -0.23 -11.18
CA ILE A 60 -3.09 -1.01 -10.54
C ILE A 60 -3.12 -0.82 -9.03
N ALA A 61 -3.26 0.42 -8.54
CA ALA A 61 -3.37 0.73 -7.11
C ALA A 61 -4.59 0.05 -6.47
N TYR A 62 -5.76 0.19 -7.10
CA TYR A 62 -6.99 -0.46 -6.66
C TYR A 62 -6.81 -1.98 -6.56
N LYS A 63 -6.26 -2.60 -7.61
CA LYS A 63 -6.06 -4.05 -7.63
C LYS A 63 -5.06 -4.50 -6.58
N ALA A 64 -3.97 -3.76 -6.37
CA ALA A 64 -2.94 -4.08 -5.37
C ALA A 64 -3.51 -4.17 -3.95
N LEU A 65 -4.42 -3.28 -3.58
CA LEU A 65 -5.14 -3.38 -2.31
C LEU A 65 -6.23 -4.47 -2.35
N ALA A 66 -7.05 -4.50 -3.39
CA ALA A 66 -8.24 -5.35 -3.45
C ALA A 66 -7.92 -6.84 -3.28
N VAL A 67 -6.80 -7.33 -3.85
CA VAL A 67 -6.40 -8.74 -3.71
C VAL A 67 -6.06 -9.09 -2.25
N ASN A 68 -5.27 -8.26 -1.57
CA ASN A 68 -4.91 -8.47 -0.17
C ASN A 68 -6.13 -8.32 0.76
N LEU A 69 -7.01 -7.35 0.47
CA LEU A 69 -8.26 -7.17 1.22
C LEU A 69 -9.20 -8.37 1.08
N SER A 70 -9.21 -9.01 -0.09
CA SER A 70 -9.97 -10.24 -0.33
C SER A 70 -9.49 -11.39 0.56
N ASP A 71 -8.19 -11.57 0.73
CA ASP A 71 -7.63 -12.61 1.61
C ASP A 71 -8.00 -12.37 3.08
N LEU A 72 -7.88 -11.12 3.54
CA LEU A 72 -8.27 -10.74 4.90
C LEU A 72 -9.76 -11.00 5.13
N ALA A 73 -10.60 -10.65 4.15
CA ALA A 73 -12.04 -10.92 4.21
C ALA A 73 -12.35 -12.43 4.27
N ALA A 74 -11.63 -13.26 3.51
CA ALA A 74 -11.78 -14.72 3.53
C ALA A 74 -11.45 -15.33 4.92
N MET A 75 -10.56 -14.69 5.69
CA MET A 75 -10.22 -15.07 7.06
C MET A 75 -11.14 -14.45 8.12
N GLY A 76 -12.14 -13.65 7.72
CA GLY A 76 -13.00 -12.91 8.64
C GLY A 76 -12.28 -11.79 9.40
N ALA A 77 -11.13 -11.34 8.90
CA ALA A 77 -10.34 -10.29 9.52
C ALA A 77 -10.88 -8.90 9.15
N THR A 78 -10.67 -7.93 10.04
CA THR A 78 -10.93 -6.51 9.75
C THR A 78 -9.63 -5.84 9.30
N PRO A 79 -9.53 -5.37 8.05
CA PRO A 79 -8.35 -4.65 7.57
C PRO A 79 -8.13 -3.37 8.36
N LYS A 80 -6.87 -3.06 8.68
CA LYS A 80 -6.50 -1.85 9.44
C LYS A 80 -5.36 -1.07 8.79
N TYR A 81 -4.35 -1.79 8.30
CA TYR A 81 -3.12 -1.23 7.77
C TYR A 81 -2.70 -2.01 6.54
N PHE A 82 -1.84 -1.41 5.71
CA PHE A 82 -1.14 -2.11 4.64
C PHE A 82 0.30 -1.58 4.56
N THR A 83 1.17 -2.39 3.99
CA THR A 83 2.52 -1.96 3.57
C THR A 83 2.59 -2.00 2.04
N LEU A 84 3.40 -1.13 1.46
CA LEU A 84 3.60 -1.06 0.01
C LEU A 84 5.08 -1.26 -0.32
N ALA A 85 5.36 -2.30 -1.11
CA ALA A 85 6.64 -2.46 -1.79
C ALA A 85 6.43 -2.21 -3.28
N LEU A 86 6.95 -1.08 -3.77
CA LEU A 86 6.76 -0.64 -5.15
C LEU A 86 8.10 -0.54 -5.88
N THR A 87 8.24 -1.29 -6.97
CA THR A 87 9.41 -1.24 -7.85
C THR A 87 8.98 -0.67 -9.20
N LEU A 88 9.64 0.38 -9.65
CA LEU A 88 9.40 1.02 -10.95
C LEU A 88 10.68 1.00 -11.79
N PRO A 89 10.58 0.79 -13.12
CA PRO A 89 11.75 0.83 -14.00
C PRO A 89 12.34 2.25 -14.11
N GLU A 90 11.50 3.27 -13.96
CA GLU A 90 11.88 4.68 -13.98
C GLU A 90 10.98 5.50 -13.05
N LEU A 91 11.48 6.66 -12.64
CA LEU A 91 10.71 7.62 -11.86
C LEU A 91 9.73 8.37 -12.78
N ASN A 92 8.43 8.14 -12.61
CA ASN A 92 7.38 8.85 -13.35
C ASN A 92 6.40 9.55 -12.38
N GLU A 93 6.49 10.88 -12.28
CA GLU A 93 5.70 11.67 -11.33
C GLU A 93 4.19 11.66 -11.62
N ALA A 94 3.79 11.60 -12.90
CA ALA A 94 2.38 11.55 -13.27
C ALA A 94 1.76 10.21 -12.88
N TRP A 95 2.46 9.12 -13.17
CA TRP A 95 2.06 7.77 -12.75
C TRP A 95 2.00 7.65 -11.22
N LEU A 96 3.01 8.17 -10.51
CA LEU A 96 3.04 8.16 -9.03
C LEU A 96 1.89 8.96 -8.42
N SER A 97 1.55 10.12 -9.00
CA SER A 97 0.39 10.91 -8.55
C SER A 97 -0.89 10.10 -8.70
N GLU A 98 -1.16 9.57 -9.89
CA GLU A 98 -2.37 8.79 -10.15
C GLU A 98 -2.45 7.53 -9.29
N PHE A 99 -1.34 6.79 -9.15
CA PHE A 99 -1.26 5.60 -8.31
C PHE A 99 -1.53 5.93 -6.84
N SER A 100 -0.84 6.94 -6.29
CA SER A 100 -0.98 7.32 -4.88
C SER A 100 -2.36 7.89 -4.56
N ASP A 101 -2.93 8.72 -5.44
CA ASP A 101 -4.27 9.28 -5.27
C ASP A 101 -5.35 8.21 -5.28
N ALA A 102 -5.19 7.16 -6.09
CA ALA A 102 -6.10 6.01 -6.10
C ALA A 102 -5.87 5.08 -4.89
N LEU A 103 -4.63 4.87 -4.47
CA LEU A 103 -4.28 4.03 -3.32
C LEU A 103 -4.78 4.60 -2.00
N LYS A 104 -4.92 5.93 -1.90
CA LYS A 104 -5.37 6.65 -0.71
C LYS A 104 -6.89 6.59 -0.48
N GLN A 105 -7.67 6.34 -1.53
CA GLN A 105 -9.14 6.33 -1.48
C GLN A 105 -9.67 5.10 -0.76
#